data_AF-A0A0K2ZEX6-F1
#
_entry.id   AF-A0A0K2ZEX6-F1
#
_cell.length_a   1.000
_cell.length_b   1.000
_cell.length_c   1.000
_cell.angle_alpha   90.00
_cell.angle_beta   90.00
_cell.angle_gamma   90.00
#
_symmetry.space_group_name_H-M   'P 1'
#
loop_
_entity.id
_entity.type
_entity.pdbx_description
1 polymer ?
#
loop_
_entity_poly.entity_id
_entity_poly.type
_entity_poly.pdbx_seq_one_letter_code
_entity_poly.pdbx_strand_id
1 'polypeptide(L)'
;MHAAVAESDRWYAGYIAGLDATALQQSLAFRFTDGDAGTMTREEMLFHVLAHGAYHRGNIAMLLSECGVEPPRELFTRFLHARDPERRGFGLSAGGAAVRRRLARVLAHYCGGVRTGSGTLHRSMCPAGRL
;
A
#
# COMPACT_ATOMS: atom_id res chain seq x y z
N MET A 1 -2.37 11.44 21.99
CA MET A 1 -2.54 10.85 20.64
C MET A 1 -1.35 11.14 19.71
N HIS A 2 -0.97 12.41 19.50
CA HIS A 2 0.17 12.77 18.63
C HIS A 2 1.51 12.12 19.02
N ALA A 3 1.81 12.02 20.32
CA ALA A 3 3.05 11.41 20.81
C ALA A 3 3.17 9.92 20.41
N ALA A 4 2.10 9.14 20.52
CA ALA A 4 2.09 7.71 20.17
C ALA A 4 2.25 7.48 18.66
N VAL A 5 1.70 8.38 17.83
CA VAL A 5 1.91 8.36 16.38
C VAL A 5 3.37 8.66 16.05
N ALA A 6 3.93 9.73 16.61
CA ALA A 6 5.33 10.09 16.39
C ALA A 6 6.32 9.03 16.90
N GLU A 7 5.98 8.32 17.98
CA GLU A 7 6.75 7.18 18.48
C GLU A 7 6.72 6.01 17.49
N SER A 8 5.54 5.63 17.02
CA SER A 8 5.38 4.60 15.98
C SER A 8 6.15 4.95 14.71
N ASP A 9 6.06 6.20 14.24
CA ASP A 9 6.76 6.67 13.04
C ASP A 9 8.28 6.52 13.17
N ARG A 10 8.84 6.92 14.33
CA ARG A 10 10.28 6.77 14.61
C ARG A 10 10.68 5.29 14.67
N TRP A 11 9.84 4.45 15.27
CA TRP A 11 10.11 3.03 15.35
C TRP A 11 10.15 2.40 13.95
N TYR A 12 9.16 2.67 13.09
CA TYR A 12 9.15 2.16 11.72
C TYR A 12 10.33 2.68 10.90
N ALA A 13 10.67 3.97 11.01
CA ALA A 13 11.81 4.53 10.30
C ALA A 13 13.13 3.86 10.72
N GLY A 14 13.34 3.67 12.04
CA GLY A 14 14.52 2.98 12.56
C GLY A 14 14.57 1.51 12.16
N TYR A 15 13.45 0.80 12.23
CA TYR A 15 13.35 -0.60 11.82
C TYR A 15 13.69 -0.78 10.34
N ILE A 16 13.08 0.01 9.46
CA ILE A 16 13.29 -0.07 8.00
C ILE A 16 14.74 0.28 7.63
N ALA A 17 15.37 1.23 8.33
CA ALA A 17 16.75 1.63 8.05
C ALA A 17 17.76 0.49 8.24
N GLY A 18 17.44 -0.51 9.08
CA GLY A 18 18.28 -1.69 9.32
C GLY A 18 18.01 -2.88 8.41
N LEU A 19 17.02 -2.80 7.49
CA LEU A 19 16.66 -3.93 6.63
C LEU A 19 17.38 -3.88 5.29
N ASP A 20 18.01 -5.00 4.91
CA ASP A 20 18.46 -5.24 3.56
C ASP A 20 17.41 -6.00 2.72
N ALA A 21 17.71 -6.21 1.44
CA ALA A 21 16.81 -6.91 0.51
C ALA A 21 16.51 -8.35 0.95
N THR A 22 17.48 -9.04 1.57
CA THR A 22 17.32 -10.42 2.03
C THR A 22 16.38 -10.47 3.24
N ALA A 23 16.58 -9.58 4.20
CA ALA A 23 15.73 -9.44 5.37
C ALA A 23 14.29 -9.09 4.99
N LEU A 24 14.10 -8.24 3.98
CA LEU A 24 12.78 -7.90 3.43
C LEU A 24 12.06 -9.11 2.83
N GLN A 25 12.78 -10.04 2.19
CA GLN A 25 12.20 -11.27 1.64
C GLN A 25 12.00 -12.39 2.66
N GLN A 26 12.44 -12.23 3.91
CA GLN A 26 12.22 -13.27 4.92
C GLN A 26 10.72 -13.41 5.23
N SER A 27 10.20 -14.63 5.05
CA SER A 27 8.84 -15.01 5.43
C SER A 27 8.73 -15.19 6.95
N LEU A 28 7.67 -14.65 7.51
CA LEU A 28 7.30 -14.76 8.92
C LEU A 28 5.92 -15.39 9.02
N ALA A 29 5.82 -16.47 9.77
CA ALA A 29 4.55 -17.10 10.12
C ALA A 29 3.94 -16.39 11.34
N PHE A 30 2.62 -16.22 11.34
CA PHE A 30 1.89 -15.60 12.44
C PHE A 30 0.48 -16.20 12.53
N ARG A 31 -0.27 -15.86 13.58
CA ARG A 31 -1.70 -16.16 13.68
C ARG A 31 -2.48 -14.86 13.63
N PHE A 32 -3.55 -14.85 12.85
CA PHE A 32 -4.55 -13.80 12.87
C PHE A 32 -5.33 -13.85 14.19
N THR A 33 -6.02 -12.75 14.50
CA THR A 33 -6.83 -12.62 15.72
C THR A 33 -8.03 -13.55 15.76
N ASP A 34 -8.48 -14.03 14.59
CA ASP A 34 -9.53 -15.05 14.44
C ASP A 34 -8.99 -16.48 14.57
N GLY A 35 -7.68 -16.66 14.74
CA GLY A 35 -7.02 -17.94 14.96
C GLY A 35 -6.37 -18.56 13.72
N ASP A 36 -6.64 -18.03 12.53
CA ASP A 36 -6.11 -18.56 11.27
C ASP A 36 -4.59 -18.35 11.15
N ALA A 37 -3.92 -19.27 10.45
CA ALA A 37 -2.50 -19.17 10.20
C ALA A 37 -2.21 -18.25 9.00
N GLY A 38 -1.31 -17.29 9.20
CA GLY A 38 -0.81 -16.40 8.16
C GLY A 38 0.68 -16.59 7.91
N THR A 39 1.14 -16.25 6.71
CA THR A 39 2.57 -16.11 6.42
C THR A 39 2.76 -14.96 5.44
N MET A 40 3.65 -14.03 5.79
CA MET A 40 3.99 -12.89 4.96
C MET A 40 5.48 -12.59 5.08
N THR A 41 6.09 -12.14 3.99
CA THR A 41 7.42 -11.53 4.02
C THR A 41 7.38 -10.21 4.80
N ARG A 42 8.52 -9.78 5.35
CA ARG A 42 8.60 -8.46 6.00
C ARG A 42 8.16 -7.32 5.07
N GLU A 43 8.52 -7.39 3.80
CA GLU A 43 8.09 -6.41 2.80
C GLU A 43 6.55 -6.41 2.65
N GLU A 44 5.92 -7.58 2.60
CA GLU A 44 4.46 -7.69 2.52
C GLU A 44 3.79 -7.15 3.80
N MET A 45 4.35 -7.39 4.98
CA MET A 45 3.83 -6.85 6.24
C MET A 45 3.90 -5.32 6.27
N LEU A 46 5.03 -4.74 5.86
CA LEU A 46 5.20 -3.28 5.77
C LEU A 46 4.25 -2.66 4.74
N PHE A 47 4.08 -3.32 3.58
CA PHE A 47 3.11 -2.89 2.57
C PHE A 47 1.68 -2.96 3.10
N HIS A 48 1.32 -4.00 3.86
CA HIS A 48 0.00 -4.10 4.50
C HIS A 48 -0.26 -2.92 5.44
N VAL A 49 0.69 -2.56 6.31
CA VAL A 49 0.56 -1.39 7.20
C VAL A 49 0.34 -0.11 6.41
N LEU A 50 1.12 0.11 5.35
CA LEU A 50 0.97 1.28 4.48
C LEU A 50 -0.41 1.34 3.79
N ALA A 51 -0.83 0.21 3.19
CA ALA A 51 -2.11 0.11 2.49
C ALA A 51 -3.30 0.28 3.45
N HIS A 52 -3.22 -0.31 4.64
CA HIS A 52 -4.25 -0.19 5.67
C HIS A 52 -4.38 1.24 6.19
N GLY A 53 -3.25 1.93 6.42
CA GLY A 53 -3.25 3.35 6.79
C GLY A 53 -3.86 4.24 5.72
N ALA A 54 -3.53 4.00 4.44
CA ALA A 54 -4.12 4.73 3.32
C ALA A 54 -5.64 4.50 3.21
N TYR A 55 -6.11 3.27 3.42
CA TYR A 55 -7.54 2.94 3.45
C TYR A 55 -8.30 3.74 4.51
N HIS A 56 -7.85 3.71 5.76
CA HIS A 56 -8.51 4.46 6.84
C HIS A 56 -8.47 5.97 6.63
N ARG A 57 -7.35 6.49 6.14
CA ARG A 57 -7.22 7.91 5.81
C ARG A 57 -8.20 8.32 4.70
N GLY A 58 -8.43 7.46 3.71
CA GLY A 58 -9.46 7.64 2.69
C GLY A 58 -10.87 7.69 3.28
N ASN A 59 -11.20 6.77 4.20
CA ASN A 59 -12.49 6.77 4.89
C ASN A 59 -12.71 8.05 5.71
N ILE A 60 -11.68 8.53 6.42
CA ILE A 60 -11.74 9.79 7.18
C ILE A 60 -11.94 10.98 6.24
N ALA A 61 -11.24 11.00 5.09
CA ALA A 61 -11.42 12.07 4.09
C ALA A 61 -12.86 12.13 3.57
N MET A 62 -13.49 10.98 3.35
CA MET A 62 -14.91 10.92 2.97
C MET A 62 -15.82 11.49 4.07
N LEU A 63 -15.61 11.09 5.33
CA LEU A 63 -16.39 11.60 6.47
C LEU A 63 -16.23 13.12 6.65
N LEU A 64 -15.00 13.66 6.52
CA LEU A 64 -14.76 15.10 6.57
C LEU A 64 -15.57 15.84 5.50
N SER A 65 -15.57 15.30 4.27
CA SER A 65 -16.35 15.85 3.16
C SER A 65 -17.85 15.85 3.46
N GLU A 66 -18.39 14.79 4.07
CA GLU A 66 -19.80 14.70 4.48
C GLU A 66 -20.16 15.74 5.56
N CYS A 67 -19.22 16.08 6.43
CA CYS A 67 -19.36 17.16 7.42
C CYS A 67 -19.15 18.57 6.85
N GLY A 68 -18.95 18.72 5.54
CA GLY A 68 -18.66 20.02 4.90
C GLY A 68 -17.26 20.57 5.20
N VAL A 69 -16.35 19.73 5.70
CA VAL A 69 -14.94 20.07 5.93
C VAL A 69 -14.12 19.62 4.73
N GLU A 70 -13.36 20.54 4.13
CA GLU A 70 -12.48 20.19 3.00
C GLU A 70 -11.46 19.12 3.45
N PRO A 71 -11.46 17.92 2.85
CA PRO A 71 -10.54 16.88 3.25
C PRO A 71 -9.10 17.21 2.83
N PRO A 72 -8.10 16.84 3.65
CA PRO A 72 -6.71 17.06 3.31
C PRO A 72 -6.33 16.24 2.07
N ARG A 73 -5.66 16.88 1.09
CA ARG A 73 -5.22 16.24 -0.17
C ARG A 73 -4.00 15.35 0.05
N GLU A 74 -4.21 14.21 0.68
CA GLU A 74 -3.16 13.26 1.04
C GLU A 74 -2.98 12.18 -0.02
N LEU A 75 -2.50 12.61 -1.20
CA LEU A 75 -2.12 11.67 -2.26
C LEU A 75 -0.68 11.22 -2.04
N PHE A 76 -0.44 9.90 -2.02
CA PHE A 76 0.91 9.35 -1.96
C PHE A 76 1.81 9.92 -3.06
N THR A 77 1.28 10.10 -4.27
CA THR A 77 2.02 10.71 -5.39
C THR A 77 2.39 12.17 -5.14
N ARG A 78 1.58 12.93 -4.39
CA ARG A 78 1.93 14.30 -3.99
C ARG A 78 3.00 14.28 -2.90
N PHE A 79 2.84 13.43 -1.89
CA PHE A 79 3.81 13.26 -0.81
C PHE A 79 5.18 12.85 -1.36
N LEU A 80 5.22 11.84 -2.24
CA LEU A 80 6.44 11.33 -2.86
C LEU A 80 7.18 12.46 -3.58
N HIS A 81 6.51 13.23 -4.44
CA HIS A 81 7.16 14.32 -5.17
C HIS A 81 7.39 15.59 -4.34
N ALA A 82 6.87 15.66 -3.11
CA ALA A 82 7.22 16.71 -2.16
C ALA A 82 8.50 16.34 -1.38
N ARG A 83 8.69 15.05 -1.10
CA ARG A 83 9.90 14.52 -0.44
C ARG A 83 11.07 14.33 -1.39
N ASP A 84 10.77 13.87 -2.60
CA ASP A 84 11.71 13.53 -3.67
C ASP A 84 11.36 14.32 -4.95
N PRO A 85 11.58 15.65 -4.99
CA PRO A 85 11.19 16.50 -6.12
C PRO A 85 11.83 16.08 -7.45
N GLU A 86 13.02 15.49 -7.41
CA GLU A 86 13.78 15.01 -8.58
C GLU A 86 13.05 13.90 -9.34
N ARG A 87 12.16 13.14 -8.67
CA ARG A 87 11.34 12.10 -9.30
C ARG A 87 10.30 12.64 -10.28
N ARG A 88 10.10 13.96 -10.34
CA ARG A 88 9.26 14.60 -11.37
C ARG A 88 9.92 14.59 -12.75
N GLY A 89 11.23 14.36 -12.82
CA GLY A 89 11.94 14.18 -14.08
C GLY A 89 11.69 12.79 -14.67
N PHE A 90 11.47 12.71 -15.99
CA PHE A 90 11.39 11.44 -16.70
C PHE A 90 12.77 10.79 -16.82
N GLY A 91 13.23 10.13 -15.75
CA GLY A 91 14.45 9.32 -15.75
C GLY A 91 14.11 7.82 -15.68
N LEU A 92 14.52 7.04 -16.68
CA LEU A 92 14.36 5.58 -16.68
C LEU A 92 15.32 4.95 -15.66
N SER A 93 14.79 4.44 -14.54
CA SER A 93 15.56 3.67 -13.56
C SER A 93 15.55 2.18 -13.89
N ALA A 94 16.74 1.55 -13.87
CA ALA A 94 16.99 0.15 -14.24
C ALA A 94 16.42 -0.92 -13.27
N GLY A 95 15.68 -0.54 -12.21
CA GLY A 95 15.18 -1.46 -11.18
C GLY A 95 13.82 -2.15 -11.46
N GLY A 96 13.16 -1.84 -12.58
CA GLY A 96 11.73 -2.13 -12.76
C GLY A 96 11.32 -3.61 -12.85
N ALA A 97 12.22 -4.53 -13.19
CA ALA A 97 11.84 -5.91 -13.49
C ALA A 97 11.36 -6.71 -12.26
N ALA A 98 12.00 -6.54 -11.10
CA ALA A 98 11.59 -7.21 -9.87
C ALA A 98 10.27 -6.64 -9.32
N VAL A 99 10.16 -5.30 -9.30
CA VAL A 99 8.95 -4.56 -8.90
C VAL A 99 7.76 -4.96 -9.77
N ARG A 100 7.95 -5.04 -11.09
CA ARG A 100 6.91 -5.48 -12.04
C ARG A 100 6.41 -6.90 -11.76
N ARG A 101 7.30 -7.85 -11.47
CA ARG A 101 6.90 -9.24 -11.14
C ARG A 101 6.10 -9.31 -9.84
N ARG A 102 6.50 -8.53 -8.82
CA ARG A 102 5.81 -8.48 -7.52
C ARG A 102 4.44 -7.82 -7.64
N LEU A 103 4.35 -6.67 -8.31
CA LEU A 103 3.09 -5.98 -8.60
C LEU A 103 2.14 -6.85 -9.42
N ALA A 104 2.63 -7.54 -10.45
CA ALA A 104 1.79 -8.44 -11.25
C ALA A 104 1.19 -9.58 -10.41
N ARG A 105 1.95 -10.15 -9.46
CA ARG A 105 1.46 -11.19 -8.55
C ARG A 105 0.39 -10.65 -7.60
N VAL A 106 0.62 -9.49 -6.99
CA VAL A 106 -0.33 -8.85 -6.06
C VAL A 106 -1.62 -8.45 -6.79
N LEU A 107 -1.50 -7.81 -7.95
CA LEU A 107 -2.65 -7.39 -8.75
C LEU A 107 -3.45 -8.60 -9.28
N ALA A 108 -2.80 -9.69 -9.67
CA ALA A 108 -3.50 -10.92 -10.06
C ALA A 108 -4.32 -11.51 -8.91
N HIS A 109 -3.83 -11.43 -7.67
CA HIS A 109 -4.56 -11.90 -6.50
C HIS A 109 -5.72 -10.95 -6.12
N TYR A 110 -5.48 -9.63 -6.20
CA TYR A 110 -6.49 -8.61 -5.91
C TYR A 110 -7.64 -8.62 -6.93
N CYS A 111 -7.33 -8.68 -8.23
CA CYS A 111 -8.34 -8.76 -9.28
C CYS A 111 -9.01 -10.15 -9.39
N GLY A 112 -8.34 -11.22 -8.95
CA GLY A 112 -8.88 -12.59 -8.93
C GLY A 112 -9.76 -12.90 -7.71
N GLY A 113 -9.79 -12.03 -6.70
CA GLY A 113 -10.52 -12.20 -5.44
C GLY A 113 -12.03 -11.94 -5.51
N VAL A 114 -12.56 -11.40 -6.61
CA VAL A 114 -14.01 -11.24 -6.82
C VAL A 114 -14.51 -12.38 -7.72
N ARG A 115 -14.59 -13.59 -7.15
CA ARG A 115 -15.43 -14.66 -7.70
C ARG A 115 -16.74 -14.66 -6.92
N THR A 116 -17.74 -13.93 -7.40
CA THR A 116 -19.12 -14.20 -7.01
C THR A 116 -19.51 -15.55 -7.62
N GLY A 117 -20.22 -16.39 -6.85
CA GLY A 117 -20.51 -17.80 -7.14
C GLY A 117 -21.43 -18.09 -8.35
N SER A 118 -21.47 -17.22 -9.35
CA SER A 118 -22.11 -17.47 -10.64
C SER A 118 -21.08 -17.12 -11.70
N GLY A 119 -20.71 -18.08 -12.55
CA GLY A 119 -19.62 -17.99 -13.52
C GLY A 119 -19.81 -16.95 -14.64
N THR A 120 -20.10 -15.70 -14.30
CA THR A 120 -20.23 -14.57 -15.22
C THR A 120 -19.19 -13.52 -14.86
N LEU A 121 -18.20 -13.34 -15.74
CA LEU A 121 -17.23 -12.25 -15.65
C LEU A 121 -17.97 -10.91 -15.86
N HIS A 122 -18.37 -10.26 -14.77
CA HIS A 122 -18.79 -8.86 -14.86
C HIS A 122 -17.53 -7.99 -14.96
N ARG A 123 -17.26 -7.50 -16.17
CA ARG A 123 -16.19 -6.54 -16.45
C ARG A 123 -16.53 -5.19 -15.80
N SER A 124 -16.28 -5.07 -14.50
CA SER A 124 -16.42 -3.80 -13.78
C SER A 124 -15.12 -3.00 -13.85
N MET A 125 -15.16 -1.93 -14.63
CA MET A 125 -14.40 -0.68 -14.47
C MET A 125 -12.86 -0.76 -14.53
N CYS A 126 -12.34 -1.05 -15.73
CA CYS A 126 -11.18 -0.32 -16.22
C CYS A 126 -11.66 1.01 -16.83
N PRO A 127 -11.28 2.20 -16.33
CA PRO A 127 -11.41 3.40 -17.12
C PRO A 127 -10.34 3.36 -18.22
N ALA A 128 -10.74 2.97 -19.42
CA ALA A 128 -9.99 3.30 -20.62
C ALA A 128 -10.13 4.82 -20.83
N GLY A 129 -9.08 5.59 -20.54
CA GLY A 129 -9.11 7.04 -20.73
C GLY A 129 -7.78 7.74 -20.48
N ARG A 130 -7.06 8.01 -21.57
CA ARG A 130 -6.05 9.06 -21.82
C ARG A 130 -5.36 9.71 -20.60
N LEU A 131 -4.06 9.48 -20.51
CA LEU A 131 -3.01 10.52 -20.50
C LEU A 131 -1.86 10.04 -21.37
#